data_AF-A0A8B5XLE3-F1
#
_entry.id   AF-A0A8B5XLE3-F1
#
_cell.length_a   1.000
_cell.length_b   1.000
_cell.length_c   1.000
_cell.angle_alpha   90.00
_cell.angle_beta   90.00
_cell.angle_gamma   90.00
#
_symmetry.space_group_name_H-M   'P 1'
#
loop_
_entity.id
_entity.type
_entity.pdbx_description
1 polymer ?
#
loop_
_entity_poly.entity_id
_entity_poly.type
_entity_poly.pdbx_seq_one_letter_code
_entity_poly.pdbx_strand_id
1 'polypeptide(L)'
;AIVPTAAIAPILIIVGVMMLGSLKNIHWDDMSEAVPAFFTSIFMGFSYSITQGIAVGFLTYTLTKLVKGQVKDVHVMIWILDALFILNYISMAL
;
A
#
# COMPACT_ATOMS: atom_id res chain seq x y z
N ALA A 1 12.89 -19.71 23.41
CA ALA A 1 13.59 -18.87 22.42
C ALA A 1 15.09 -19.15 22.53
N ILE A 2 15.68 -19.84 21.54
CA ILE A 2 17.06 -20.37 21.61
C ILE A 2 18.04 -19.64 20.67
N VAL A 3 17.56 -18.69 19.87
CA VAL A 3 18.40 -17.92 18.93
C VAL A 3 18.65 -16.51 19.47
N PRO A 4 19.90 -16.03 19.57
CA PRO A 4 20.21 -14.67 19.99
C PRO A 4 19.55 -13.62 19.09
N THR A 5 19.04 -12.53 19.67
CA THR A 5 18.45 -11.41 18.91
C THR A 5 19.45 -10.77 17.94
N ALA A 6 20.74 -10.82 18.27
CA ALA A 6 21.83 -10.38 17.40
C ALA A 6 21.98 -11.23 16.12
N ALA A 7 21.58 -12.51 16.15
CA ALA A 7 21.66 -13.41 15.00
C ALA A 7 20.47 -13.26 14.03
N ILE A 8 19.29 -12.87 14.53
CA ILE A 8 18.10 -12.64 13.70
C ILE A 8 18.10 -11.26 13.02
N ALA A 9 18.78 -10.26 13.59
CA ALA A 9 18.84 -8.91 13.04
C ALA A 9 19.36 -8.84 11.58
N PRO A 10 20.51 -9.43 11.20
CA PRO A 10 20.98 -9.39 9.81
C PRO A 10 20.06 -10.13 8.84
N ILE A 11 19.41 -11.22 9.30
CA ILE A 11 18.47 -12.00 8.50
C ILE A 11 17.23 -11.15 8.17
N LEU A 12 16.67 -10.43 9.15
CA LEU A 12 15.51 -9.55 8.95
C LEU A 12 15.82 -8.39 7.99
N ILE A 13 17.05 -7.85 8.03
CA ILE A 13 17.48 -6.80 7.09
C ILE A 13 17.50 -7.36 5.66
N ILE A 14 18.10 -8.53 5.44
CA ILE A 14 18.16 -9.15 4.10
C ILE A 14 16.76 -9.46 3.59
N VAL A 15 15.89 -10.03 4.43
CA VAL A 15 14.50 -10.31 4.07
C VAL A 15 13.76 -9.04 3.70
N GLY A 16 13.94 -7.94 4.46
CA GLY A 16 13.36 -6.64 4.13
C GLY A 16 13.81 -6.11 2.77
N VAL A 17 15.11 -6.22 2.45
CA VAL A 17 15.65 -5.86 1.13
C VAL A 17 15.03 -6.72 0.02
N MET A 18 14.87 -8.02 0.26
CA MET A 18 14.21 -8.91 -0.70
C MET A 18 12.74 -8.54 -0.93
N MET A 19 12.01 -8.15 0.12
CA MET A 19 10.60 -7.71 0.01
C MET A 19 10.46 -6.42 -0.78
N LEU A 20 11.41 -5.47 -0.65
CA LEU A 20 11.44 -4.25 -1.47
C LEU A 20 11.64 -4.56 -2.96
N GLY A 21 12.24 -5.70 -3.30
CA GLY A 21 12.35 -6.17 -4.68
C GLY A 21 11.00 -6.29 -5.39
N SER A 22 9.91 -6.52 -4.66
CA SER A 22 8.55 -6.56 -5.23
C SER A 22 8.12 -5.23 -5.86
N LEU A 23 8.67 -4.09 -5.40
CA LEU A 23 8.41 -2.77 -5.98
C LEU A 23 8.92 -2.65 -7.42
N LYS A 24 9.88 -3.50 -7.82
CA LYS A 24 10.36 -3.55 -9.21
C LYS A 24 9.30 -4.05 -10.19
N ASN A 25 8.35 -4.87 -9.73
CA ASN A 25 7.30 -5.42 -10.59
C ASN A 25 6.17 -4.44 -10.89
N ILE A 26 6.23 -3.22 -10.36
CA ILE A 26 5.24 -2.18 -10.57
C ILE A 26 5.56 -1.45 -11.89
N HIS A 27 4.55 -1.18 -12.72
CA HIS A 27 4.72 -0.42 -13.95
C HIS A 27 4.89 1.07 -13.65
N TRP A 28 6.12 1.49 -13.38
CA TRP A 28 6.47 2.87 -13.06
C TRP A 28 6.20 3.86 -14.20
N ASP A 29 6.08 3.39 -15.43
CA ASP A 29 5.72 4.21 -16.61
C ASP A 29 4.23 4.61 -16.63
N ASP A 30 3.35 3.83 -15.99
CA ASP A 30 1.94 4.18 -15.87
C ASP A 30 1.69 4.93 -14.55
N MET A 31 1.44 6.24 -14.66
CA MET A 31 1.11 7.10 -13.51
C MET A 31 -0.09 6.60 -12.69
N SER A 32 -1.00 5.82 -13.28
CA SER A 32 -2.14 5.23 -12.56
C SER A 32 -1.77 4.08 -11.64
N GLU A 33 -0.59 3.48 -11.80
CA GLU A 33 -0.05 2.47 -10.89
C GLU A 33 1.11 3.03 -10.06
N ALA A 34 1.95 3.87 -10.65
CA ALA A 34 3.13 4.46 -10.01
C ALA A 34 2.76 5.38 -8.84
N VAL A 35 1.77 6.27 -9.02
CA VAL A 35 1.36 7.22 -7.97
C VAL A 35 0.79 6.47 -6.75
N PRO A 36 -0.17 5.55 -6.89
CA PRO A 36 -0.69 4.78 -5.76
C PRO A 36 0.38 3.93 -5.08
N ALA A 37 1.26 3.27 -5.84
CA ALA A 37 2.34 2.46 -5.30
C ALA A 37 3.32 3.28 -4.43
N PHE A 38 3.67 4.48 -4.89
CA PHE A 38 4.52 5.41 -4.16
C PHE A 38 3.89 5.83 -2.83
N PHE A 39 2.63 6.27 -2.87
CA PHE A 39 1.91 6.68 -1.67
C PHE A 39 1.73 5.53 -0.69
N THR A 40 1.34 4.33 -1.17
CA THR A 40 1.21 3.12 -0.33
C THR A 40 2.50 2.83 0.43
N SER A 41 3.64 2.83 -0.28
CA SER A 41 4.94 2.45 0.28
C SER A 41 5.41 3.44 1.35
N ILE A 42 5.22 4.74 1.11
CA ILE A 42 5.61 5.78 2.06
C ILE A 42 4.68 5.78 3.28
N PHE A 43 3.36 5.74 3.07
CA PHE A 43 2.41 5.75 4.17
C PHE A 43 2.52 4.51 5.04
N MET A 44 2.86 3.35 4.47
CA MET A 44 3.15 2.14 5.24
C MET A 44 4.34 2.34 6.18
N GLY A 45 5.44 2.95 5.70
CA GLY A 45 6.62 3.25 6.51
C GLY A 45 6.36 4.30 7.58
N PHE A 46 5.68 5.40 7.23
CA PHE A 46 5.44 6.51 8.17
C PHE A 46 4.33 6.27 9.17
N SER A 47 3.29 5.51 8.81
CA SER A 47 2.21 5.17 9.75
C SER A 47 2.59 4.03 10.70
N TYR A 48 3.75 3.39 10.50
CA TYR A 48 4.14 2.14 11.17
C TYR A 48 3.05 1.05 11.10
N SER A 49 2.13 1.17 10.13
CA SER A 49 0.96 0.32 9.99
C SER A 49 0.78 -0.07 8.53
N ILE A 50 0.94 -1.38 8.28
CA ILE A 50 0.69 -1.98 6.97
C ILE A 50 -0.75 -1.71 6.54
N THR A 51 -1.71 -1.81 7.46
CA THR A 51 -3.12 -1.59 7.17
C THR A 51 -3.41 -0.18 6.69
N GLN A 52 -2.89 0.85 7.38
CA GLN A 52 -3.15 2.24 6.99
C GLN A 52 -2.43 2.61 5.69
N GLY A 53 -1.21 2.10 5.48
CA GLY A 53 -0.52 2.25 4.20
C GLY A 53 -1.31 1.68 3.03
N ILE A 54 -1.84 0.46 3.19
CA ILE A 54 -2.67 -0.20 2.16
C ILE A 54 -3.98 0.55 1.93
N ALA A 55 -4.64 1.03 2.99
CA ALA A 55 -5.88 1.80 2.87
C ALA A 55 -5.68 3.07 2.02
N VAL A 56 -4.66 3.87 2.34
CA VAL A 56 -4.31 5.07 1.58
C VAL A 56 -3.90 4.71 0.14
N GLY A 57 -3.25 3.56 -0.03
CA GLY A 57 -2.88 3.02 -1.33
C GLY A 57 -4.07 2.77 -2.25
N PHE A 58 -5.09 2.05 -1.77
CA PHE A 58 -6.30 1.79 -2.55
C PHE A 58 -7.07 3.09 -2.87
N LEU A 59 -7.22 3.98 -1.89
CA LEU A 59 -7.88 5.28 -2.11
C LEU A 59 -7.14 6.13 -3.16
N THR A 60 -5.80 6.12 -3.12
CA THR A 60 -5.00 6.82 -4.12
C THR A 60 -5.13 6.15 -5.49
N TYR A 61 -5.26 4.82 -5.55
CA TYR A 61 -5.46 4.08 -6.79
C TYR A 61 -6.78 4.44 -7.46
N THR A 62 -7.89 4.41 -6.73
CA THR A 62 -9.19 4.83 -7.28
C THR A 62 -9.21 6.30 -7.64
N LEU A 63 -8.62 7.17 -6.83
CA LEU A 63 -8.50 8.60 -7.13
C LEU A 63 -7.71 8.86 -8.41
N THR A 64 -6.59 8.17 -8.61
CA THR A 64 -5.77 8.32 -9.81
C THR A 64 -6.48 7.78 -11.06
N LYS A 65 -7.17 6.63 -10.95
CA LYS A 65 -7.99 6.08 -12.05
C LYS A 65 -9.22 6.95 -12.36
N LEU A 66 -9.82 7.61 -11.36
CA LEU A 66 -10.88 8.60 -11.51
C LEU A 66 -10.40 9.81 -12.31
N VAL A 67 -9.26 10.41 -11.93
CA VAL A 67 -8.69 11.57 -12.63
C VAL A 67 -8.32 11.23 -14.07
N LYS A 68 -7.83 10.01 -14.32
CA LYS A 68 -7.47 9.53 -15.67
C LYS A 68 -8.69 9.13 -16.52
N GLY A 69 -9.92 9.18 -15.96
CA GLY A 69 -11.16 8.79 -16.65
C GLY A 69 -11.33 7.28 -16.87
N GLN A 70 -10.42 6.46 -16.34
CA GLN A 70 -10.38 5.00 -16.52
C GLN A 70 -11.10 4.27 -15.38
N VAL A 71 -12.24 4.79 -14.97
CA VAL A 71 -12.97 4.30 -13.79
C VAL A 71 -13.55 2.90 -13.97
N LYS A 72 -13.77 2.51 -15.23
CA LYS A 72 -14.32 1.19 -15.60
C LYS A 72 -13.30 0.05 -15.53
N ASP A 73 -12.01 0.36 -15.51
CA ASP A 73 -10.94 -0.66 -15.41
C ASP A 73 -10.69 -1.08 -13.95
N VAL A 74 -11.29 -0.38 -12.99
CA VAL A 74 -11.18 -0.71 -11.57
C VAL A 74 -12.14 -1.84 -11.23
N HIS A 75 -11.59 -2.96 -10.75
CA HIS A 75 -12.40 -4.10 -10.30
C HIS A 75 -13.35 -3.67 -9.17
N VAL A 76 -14.60 -4.11 -9.24
CA VAL A 76 -15.66 -3.78 -8.24
C VAL A 76 -15.23 -4.07 -6.79
N MET A 77 -14.33 -5.04 -6.58
CA MET A 77 -13.79 -5.39 -5.26
C MET A 77 -13.02 -4.23 -4.61
N ILE A 78 -12.27 -3.46 -5.41
CA ILE A 78 -11.47 -2.32 -4.93
C ILE A 78 -12.40 -1.18 -4.51
N TRP A 79 -13.47 -0.95 -5.27
CA TRP A 79 -14.50 0.03 -4.92
C TRP A 79 -15.19 -0.29 -3.58
N ILE A 80 -15.47 -1.57 -3.32
CA ILE A 80 -16.05 -2.02 -2.04
C ILE A 80 -15.05 -1.80 -0.89
N LEU A 81 -13.78 -2.14 -1.11
CA LEU A 81 -12.71 -1.94 -0.12
C LEU A 81 -12.51 -0.45 0.21
N ASP A 82 -12.48 0.42 -0.79
CA ASP A 82 -12.35 1.86 -0.56
C ASP A 82 -13.54 2.43 0.20
N ALA A 83 -14.77 2.01 -0.13
CA ALA A 83 -15.95 2.41 0.62
C ALA A 83 -15.86 1.96 2.10
N LEU A 84 -15.39 0.74 2.36
CA LEU A 84 -15.15 0.22 3.71
C LEU A 84 -14.09 1.02 4.47
N PHE A 85 -12.96 1.34 3.83
CA PHE A 85 -11.90 2.13 4.46
C PHE A 85 -12.37 3.56 4.76
N ILE A 86 -13.08 4.21 3.84
CA ILE A 86 -13.66 5.54 4.07
C ILE A 86 -14.63 5.50 5.26
N LEU A 87 -15.51 4.49 5.33
CA LEU A 87 -16.47 4.34 6.41
C LEU A 87 -15.76 4.10 7.75
N ASN A 88 -14.69 3.28 7.76
CA ASN A 88 -13.88 3.07 8.95
C ASN A 88 -13.19 4.37 9.42
N TYR A 89 -12.60 5.14 8.51
CA TYR A 89 -11.98 6.44 8.83
C TYR A 89 -13.01 7.44 9.37
N ILE A 90 -14.21 7.50 8.81
CA ILE A 90 -15.29 8.37 9.30
C ILE A 90 -15.73 7.93 10.70
N SER A 91 -15.92 6.62 10.93
CA SER A 91 -16.31 6.10 12.25
C SER A 91 -15.23 6.29 13.31
N MET A 92 -13.96 6.34 12.92
CA MET A 92 -12.84 6.56 13.82
C MET A 92 -12.61 8.07 14.08
N ALA A 93 -13.09 8.93 13.19
CA ALA A 93 -13.02 10.39 13.32
C ALA A 93 -14.19 10.99 14.14
N LEU A 94 -15.31 10.26 14.28
CA LEU A 94 -16.44 10.59 15.15
C LEU A 94 -16.19 10.10 16.58
#